data_AF-W9TAC7-F1
#
_entry.id   AF-W9TAC7-F1
#
_cell.length_a   1.000
_cell.length_b   1.000
_cell.length_c   1.000
_cell.angle_alpha   90.00
_cell.angle_beta   90.00
_cell.angle_gamma   90.00
#
_symmetry.space_group_name_H-M   'P 1'
#
loop_
_entity.id
_entity.type
_entity.pdbx_description
1 polymer ?
#
loop_
_entity_poly.entity_id
_entity_poly.type
_entity_poly.pdbx_seq_one_letter_code
_entity_poly.pdbx_strand_id
1 'polypeptide(L)'
;MIGGSEPGVVIAFGLRGHLFRSDDFGDSWNPIELSNGNGYALESGLADGSLLSDGRIVVVGHGGVVLTSNDQGRTFKVYSRPDRRSLSGVTSASEGNLILVGQGGVRIASPSGADLAPKQ
;
A
#
# COMPACT_ATOMS: atom_id res chain seq x y z
N MET A 1 -9.77 -4.40 -3.09
CA MET A 1 -10.41 -3.73 -1.95
C MET A 1 -9.98 -4.44 -0.67
N ILE A 2 -9.99 -3.73 0.46
CA ILE A 2 -9.60 -4.25 1.78
C ILE A 2 -10.50 -3.65 2.85
N GLY A 3 -10.80 -4.42 3.89
CA GLY A 3 -11.43 -3.89 5.11
C GLY A 3 -10.39 -3.21 6.01
N GLY A 4 -10.78 -2.14 6.69
CA GLY A 4 -10.01 -1.55 7.79
C GLY A 4 -10.20 -2.33 9.09
N SER A 5 -9.50 -1.93 10.16
CA SER A 5 -9.71 -2.53 11.49
C SER A 5 -10.89 -1.92 12.27
N GLU A 6 -11.44 -0.80 11.81
CA GLU A 6 -12.69 -0.22 12.31
C GLU A 6 -13.89 -0.76 11.51
N PRO A 7 -15.03 -1.07 12.15
CA PRO A 7 -16.26 -1.41 11.44
C PRO A 7 -16.65 -0.34 10.42
N GLY A 8 -17.20 -0.77 9.28
CA GLY A 8 -17.60 0.13 8.19
C GLY A 8 -16.46 0.61 7.31
N VAL A 9 -15.20 0.52 7.75
CA VAL A 9 -14.07 1.00 6.95
C VAL A 9 -13.76 0.06 5.79
N VAL A 10 -13.84 0.58 4.57
CA VAL A 10 -13.47 -0.12 3.33
C VAL A 10 -12.56 0.77 2.51
N ILE A 11 -11.47 0.19 1.99
CA ILE A 11 -10.57 0.85 1.06
C ILE A 11 -10.68 0.20 -0.32
N ALA A 12 -11.02 1.00 -1.33
CA ALA A 12 -11.04 0.62 -2.73
C ALA A 12 -9.92 1.36 -3.48
N PHE A 13 -9.26 0.68 -4.41
CA PHE A 13 -8.16 1.27 -5.18
C PHE A 13 -8.00 0.57 -6.51
N GLY A 14 -7.26 1.20 -7.42
CA GLY A 14 -6.93 0.57 -8.69
C GLY A 14 -6.13 1.45 -9.64
N LEU A 15 -6.56 1.46 -10.90
CA LEU A 15 -5.84 2.09 -12.01
C LEU A 15 -5.54 3.56 -11.73
N ARG A 16 -4.39 4.03 -12.22
CA ARG A 16 -3.96 5.44 -12.17
C ARG A 16 -3.99 6.06 -10.77
N GLY A 17 -3.59 5.30 -9.74
CA GLY A 17 -3.45 5.78 -8.37
C GLY A 17 -4.76 6.17 -7.70
N HIS A 18 -5.91 5.78 -8.24
CA HIS A 18 -7.18 6.03 -7.55
C HIS A 18 -7.28 5.20 -6.28
N LEU A 19 -7.58 5.88 -5.17
CA LEU A 19 -7.84 5.28 -3.87
C LEU A 19 -9.02 6.00 -3.22
N PHE A 20 -9.95 5.23 -2.68
CA PHE A 20 -11.16 5.69 -2.03
C PHE A 20 -11.35 5.00 -0.69
N ARG A 21 -11.89 5.72 0.28
CA ARG A 21 -12.25 5.22 1.60
C ARG A 21 -13.74 5.41 1.85
N SER A 22 -14.38 4.35 2.33
CA SER A 22 -15.70 4.39 2.97
C SER A 22 -15.52 4.18 4.48
N ASP A 23 -16.43 4.73 5.28
CA ASP A 23 -16.64 4.41 6.70
C ASP A 23 -18.07 3.90 7.01
N ASP A 24 -18.82 3.56 5.97
CA ASP A 24 -20.21 3.12 6.00
C ASP A 24 -20.44 1.87 5.15
N PHE A 25 -19.50 0.91 5.21
CA PHE A 25 -19.58 -0.39 4.51
C PHE A 25 -19.66 -0.29 2.97
N GLY A 26 -19.26 0.83 2.41
CA GLY A 26 -19.25 1.08 0.96
C GLY A 26 -20.48 1.82 0.45
N ASP A 27 -21.36 2.33 1.32
CA ASP A 27 -22.52 3.12 0.93
C ASP A 27 -22.09 4.50 0.37
N SER A 28 -21.05 5.11 0.93
CA SER A 28 -20.43 6.34 0.44
C SER A 28 -18.90 6.25 0.37
N TRP A 29 -18.30 7.06 -0.51
CA TRP A 29 -16.88 6.98 -0.84
C TRP A 29 -16.22 8.35 -0.87
N ASN A 30 -15.15 8.51 -0.11
CA ASN A 30 -14.31 9.69 -0.10
C ASN A 30 -13.00 9.40 -0.86
N PRO A 31 -12.63 10.19 -1.88
CA PRO A 31 -11.35 10.04 -2.56
C PRO A 31 -10.20 10.40 -1.62
N ILE A 32 -9.11 9.65 -1.71
CA ILE A 32 -7.86 9.95 -1.02
C ILE A 32 -6.84 10.36 -2.09
N GLU A 33 -6.42 11.62 -2.06
CA GLU A 33 -5.41 12.12 -2.98
C GLU A 33 -4.04 11.54 -2.63
N LEU A 34 -3.37 10.98 -3.64
CA LEU A 34 -2.04 10.40 -3.51
C LEU A 34 -1.05 11.22 -4.33
N SER A 35 0.02 11.69 -3.68
CA SER A 35 1.11 12.40 -4.33
C SER A 35 2.38 11.55 -4.34
N ASN A 36 3.11 11.56 -5.45
CA ASN A 36 4.45 10.98 -5.52
C ASN A 36 5.48 11.87 -4.80
N GLY A 37 6.73 11.39 -4.71
CA GLY A 37 7.81 12.12 -4.04
C GLY A 37 8.15 13.51 -4.61
N ASN A 38 7.65 13.83 -5.81
CA ASN A 38 7.83 15.13 -6.45
C ASN A 38 6.59 16.04 -6.30
N GLY A 39 5.59 15.63 -5.50
CA GLY A 39 4.37 16.40 -5.24
C GLY A 39 3.28 16.30 -6.32
N TYR A 40 3.52 15.58 -7.41
CA TYR A 40 2.50 15.35 -8.45
C TYR A 40 1.57 14.19 -8.08
N ALA A 41 0.37 14.18 -8.64
CA ALA A 41 -0.57 13.07 -8.51
C ALA A 41 0.10 11.74 -8.88
N LEU A 42 -0.18 10.70 -8.10
CA LEU A 42 0.29 9.36 -8.37
C LEU A 42 -0.49 8.75 -9.54
N GLU A 43 0.20 8.36 -10.61
CA GLU A 43 -0.45 7.73 -11.78
C GLU A 43 -0.17 6.22 -11.91
N SER A 44 0.52 5.61 -10.95
CA SER A 44 0.76 4.16 -10.94
C SER A 44 -0.52 3.38 -10.67
N GLY A 45 -0.75 2.29 -11.40
CA GLY A 45 -1.82 1.34 -11.06
C GLY A 45 -1.54 0.63 -9.74
N LEU A 46 -2.54 0.55 -8.87
CA LEU A 46 -2.51 -0.17 -7.59
C LEU A 46 -3.08 -1.59 -7.80
N ALA A 47 -2.37 -2.60 -7.30
CA ALA A 47 -2.60 -4.01 -7.65
C ALA A 47 -3.17 -4.84 -6.49
N ASP A 48 -2.64 -4.67 -5.28
CA ASP A 48 -3.06 -5.43 -4.10
C ASP A 48 -2.90 -4.59 -2.82
N GLY A 49 -3.57 -4.99 -1.74
CA GLY A 49 -3.42 -4.35 -0.44
C GLY A 49 -3.81 -5.27 0.71
N SER A 50 -3.24 -5.00 1.88
CA SER A 50 -3.38 -5.81 3.07
C SER A 50 -3.55 -4.94 4.32
N LEU A 51 -4.47 -5.34 5.19
CA LEU A 51 -4.49 -4.90 6.58
C LEU A 51 -3.54 -5.81 7.37
N LEU A 52 -2.46 -5.24 7.88
CA LEU A 52 -1.46 -5.97 8.64
C LEU A 52 -1.92 -6.20 10.07
N SER A 53 -1.28 -7.15 10.76
CA SER A 53 -1.59 -7.48 12.15
C SER A 53 -1.35 -6.34 13.14
N ASP A 54 -0.50 -5.37 12.79
CA ASP A 54 -0.24 -4.16 13.57
C ASP A 54 -1.21 -3.00 13.27
N GLY A 55 -2.25 -3.25 12.45
CA GLY A 55 -3.27 -2.29 12.09
C GLY A 55 -2.91 -1.38 10.91
N ARG A 56 -1.68 -1.47 10.38
CA ARG A 56 -1.32 -0.70 9.18
C ARG A 56 -2.03 -1.24 7.96
N ILE A 57 -2.39 -0.33 7.05
CA ILE A 57 -2.87 -0.68 5.73
C ILE A 57 -1.74 -0.44 4.75
N VAL A 58 -1.39 -1.47 3.97
CA VAL A 58 -0.38 -1.37 2.91
C VAL A 58 -1.03 -1.68 1.57
N VAL A 59 -0.78 -0.84 0.56
CA VAL A 59 -1.23 -1.06 -0.82
C VAL A 59 -0.01 -1.01 -1.74
N VAL A 60 0.10 -1.93 -2.69
CA VAL A 60 1.24 -2.03 -3.61
C VAL A 60 0.79 -1.99 -5.06
N GLY A 61 1.70 -1.66 -5.97
CA GLY A 61 1.36 -1.64 -7.39
C GLY A 61 2.53 -1.48 -8.35
N HIS A 62 2.20 -1.01 -9.55
CA HIS A 62 3.12 -0.83 -10.65
C HIS A 62 4.20 0.21 -10.35
N GLY A 63 5.37 0.04 -10.97
CA GLY A 63 6.51 0.94 -10.77
C GLY A 63 7.11 0.87 -9.37
N GLY A 64 6.87 -0.22 -8.64
CA GLY A 64 7.40 -0.44 -7.28
C GLY A 64 6.77 0.45 -6.22
N VAL A 65 5.53 0.89 -6.41
CA VAL A 65 4.82 1.73 -5.44
C VAL A 65 4.39 0.91 -4.23
N VAL A 66 4.62 1.47 -3.05
CA VAL A 66 4.17 0.99 -1.75
C VAL A 66 3.53 2.16 -1.02
N LEU A 67 2.24 2.05 -0.73
CA LEU A 67 1.47 3.00 0.07
C LEU A 67 1.33 2.44 1.48
N THR A 68 1.52 3.27 2.50
CA THR A 68 1.33 2.85 3.90
C THR A 68 0.46 3.85 4.63
N SER A 69 -0.61 3.37 5.27
CA SER A 69 -1.44 4.14 6.20
C SER A 69 -1.29 3.57 7.62
N ASN A 70 -1.23 4.48 8.60
CA ASN A 70 -1.24 4.17 10.03
C ASN A 70 -2.48 4.77 10.73
N ASP A 71 -3.46 5.25 9.96
CA ASP A 71 -4.60 6.03 10.43
C ASP A 71 -5.92 5.54 9.80
N GLN A 72 -6.01 4.22 9.54
CA GLN A 72 -7.19 3.56 9.00
C GLN A 72 -7.57 4.01 7.58
N GLY A 73 -6.55 4.26 6.76
CA GLY A 73 -6.70 4.64 5.36
C GLY A 73 -7.15 6.08 5.14
N ARG A 74 -7.07 6.93 6.17
CA ARG A 74 -7.37 8.36 6.05
C ARG A 74 -6.27 9.10 5.31
N THR A 75 -5.02 8.72 5.53
CA THR A 75 -3.86 9.22 4.77
C THR A 75 -2.89 8.10 4.43
N PHE A 76 -2.13 8.27 3.35
CA PHE A 76 -1.12 7.32 2.92
C PHE A 76 0.21 8.00 2.65
N LYS A 77 1.28 7.41 3.17
CA LYS A 77 2.66 7.71 2.74
C LYS A 77 2.97 6.91 1.48
N VAL A 78 3.43 7.59 0.44
CA VAL A 78 3.82 6.97 -0.83
C VAL A 78 5.33 6.76 -0.86
N TYR A 79 5.74 5.51 -1.07
CA TYR A 79 7.13 5.16 -1.33
C TYR A 79 7.24 4.48 -2.69
N SER A 80 8.13 4.97 -3.53
CA SER A 80 8.47 4.34 -4.82
C SER A 80 9.81 3.65 -4.70
N ARG A 81 9.84 2.33 -4.87
CA ARG A 81 11.06 1.55 -4.81
C ARG A 81 12.04 1.96 -5.93
N PRO A 82 13.35 2.08 -5.65
CA PRO A 82 14.35 2.47 -6.65
C PRO A 82 14.43 1.51 -7.85
N ASP A 83 14.18 0.22 -7.64
CA ASP A 83 14.22 -0.80 -8.70
C ASP A 83 13.01 -0.70 -9.67
N ARG A 84 11.98 0.06 -9.28
CA ARG A 84 10.71 0.27 -10.01
C ARG A 84 10.01 -1.00 -10.47
N ARG A 85 10.35 -2.15 -9.89
CA ARG A 85 9.75 -3.43 -10.25
C ARG A 85 8.32 -3.48 -9.75
N SER A 86 7.39 -3.81 -10.64
CA SER A 86 5.97 -3.85 -10.30
C SER A 86 5.71 -4.91 -9.23
N LEU A 87 4.91 -4.52 -8.24
CA LEU A 87 4.46 -5.39 -7.18
C LEU A 87 3.03 -5.85 -7.50
N SER A 88 2.76 -7.13 -7.28
CA SER A 88 1.46 -7.77 -7.51
C SER A 88 0.80 -8.22 -6.23
N GLY A 89 1.50 -8.19 -5.08
CA GLY A 89 0.94 -8.63 -3.81
C GLY A 89 1.77 -8.19 -2.61
N VAL A 90 1.10 -8.08 -1.45
CA VAL A 90 1.72 -7.75 -0.17
C VAL A 90 1.07 -8.49 1.00
N THR A 91 1.87 -8.95 1.96
CA THR A 91 1.38 -9.42 3.26
C THR A 91 2.41 -9.16 4.36
N SER A 92 2.03 -9.36 5.61
CA SER A 92 2.92 -9.18 6.77
C SER A 92 4.02 -10.25 6.81
N ALA A 93 5.25 -9.82 7.10
CA ALA A 93 6.32 -10.65 7.62
C ALA A 93 6.48 -10.41 9.14
N SER A 94 7.48 -11.04 9.76
CA SER A 94 7.85 -10.80 11.16
C SER A 94 8.36 -9.37 11.37
N GLU A 95 8.25 -8.86 12.61
CA GLU A 95 8.80 -7.56 13.03
C GLU A 95 8.25 -6.36 12.22
N GLY A 96 7.00 -6.45 11.74
CA GLY A 96 6.37 -5.39 10.93
C GLY A 96 6.94 -5.25 9.52
N ASN A 97 7.83 -6.16 9.10
CA ASN A 97 8.32 -6.21 7.72
C ASN A 97 7.21 -6.68 6.78
N LEU A 98 7.45 -6.52 5.48
CA LEU A 98 6.52 -6.89 4.42
C LEU A 98 7.08 -8.06 3.62
N ILE A 99 6.23 -9.02 3.28
CA ILE A 99 6.47 -9.91 2.15
C ILE A 99 5.89 -9.22 0.92
N LEU A 100 6.75 -8.91 -0.05
CA LEU A 100 6.38 -8.35 -1.34
C LEU A 100 6.53 -9.41 -2.43
N VAL A 101 5.56 -9.49 -3.33
CA VAL A 101 5.62 -10.35 -4.52
C VAL A 101 5.41 -9.53 -5.78
N GLY A 102 6.09 -9.90 -6.86
CA GLY A 102 5.92 -9.25 -8.16
C GLY A 102 7.08 -9.52 -9.12
N GLN A 103 7.41 -8.52 -9.95
CA GLN A 103 8.59 -8.58 -10.82
C GLN A 103 9.84 -8.73 -9.95
N GLY A 104 10.58 -9.83 -10.12
CA GLY A 104 11.73 -10.17 -9.27
C GLY A 104 11.44 -11.19 -8.16
N GLY A 105 10.22 -11.76 -8.11
CA GLY A 105 9.88 -12.86 -7.22
C GLY A 105 9.36 -12.41 -5.84
N VAL A 106 9.60 -13.25 -4.83
CA VAL A 106 9.20 -13.00 -3.43
C VAL A 106 10.37 -12.40 -2.67
N ARG A 107 10.12 -11.38 -1.84
CA ARG A 107 11.15 -10.77 -1.00
C ARG A 107 10.59 -10.23 0.31
N ILE A 108 11.45 -10.19 1.33
CA ILE A 108 11.16 -9.46 2.57
C ILE A 108 11.68 -8.02 2.40
N ALA A 109 10.85 -7.07 2.76
CA ALA A 109 11.12 -5.64 2.73
C ALA A 109 10.86 -5.02 4.11
N SER A 110 11.43 -3.85 4.35
CA SER A 110 11.16 -3.06 5.55
C SER A 110 9.67 -2.69 5.66
N PRO A 111 9.22 -2.14 6.79
CA PRO A 111 7.84 -1.70 6.98
C PRO A 111 7.37 -0.66 5.94
N SER A 112 8.29 0.09 5.31
CA SER A 112 7.99 1.06 4.24
C SER A 112 8.06 0.47 2.83
N GLY A 113 8.43 -0.80 2.69
CA GLY A 113 8.67 -1.46 1.40
C GLY A 113 10.08 -1.26 0.84
N ALA A 114 10.98 -0.65 1.59
CA ALA A 114 12.39 -0.55 1.21
C ALA A 114 13.11 -1.89 1.39
N ASP A 115 14.24 -2.05 0.72
CA ASP A 115 15.08 -3.24 0.89
C ASP A 115 15.61 -3.31 2.32
N LEU A 116 15.64 -4.51 2.90
CA LEU A 116 16.33 -4.71 4.17
C LEU A 116 17.83 -4.50 3.95
N ALA A 117 18.50 -3.86 4.90
CA ALA A 117 19.95 -3.76 4.89
C ALA A 117 20.56 -5.19 4.81
N PRO A 118 21.67 -5.38 4.10
CA PRO A 118 22.37 -6.66 4.09
C PRO A 118 22.64 -7.10 5.54
N LYS A 119 22.30 -8.35 5.86
CA LYS A 119 22.79 -8.95 7.10
C LYS A 119 24.31 -9.06 6.98
N GLN A 120 25.03 -8.41 7.90
CA GLN A 120 26.49 -8.55 8.04
C GLN A 120 26.87 -9.97 8.42
#